data_AF-W4PES8-F1
#
_entry.id   AF-W4PES8-F1
#
_cell.length_a   1.000
_cell.length_b   1.000
_cell.length_c   1.000
_cell.angle_alpha   90.00
_cell.angle_beta   90.00
_cell.angle_gamma   90.00
#
_symmetry.space_group_name_H-M   'P 1'
#
loop_
_entity.id
_entity.type
_entity.pdbx_description
1 polymer ?
#
loop_
_entity_poly.entity_id
_entity_poly.type
_entity_poly.pdbx_seq_one_letter_code
_entity_poly.pdbx_strand_id
1 'polypeptide(L)' 'MNYMMDYRLIYCLRNGLPLDMDVYDAAEWSCITELSEQSVLQGSIPVAIPDFTRGAIWPDNP' A
#
# COMPACT_ATOMS: atom_id res chain seq x y z
N MET A 1 2.63 -12.85 5.94
CA MET A 1 1.92 -12.50 7.19
C MET A 1 2.60 -13.13 8.39
N ASN A 2 2.51 -12.52 9.57
CA ASN A 2 3.08 -13.04 10.82
C ASN A 2 2.08 -12.87 11.97
N TYR A 3 2.32 -13.55 13.11
CA TYR A 3 1.42 -13.54 14.26
C TYR A 3 1.07 -12.12 14.76
N MET A 4 2.05 -11.22 14.77
CA MET A 4 1.86 -9.86 15.30
C MET A 4 0.93 -9.04 14.40
N MET A 5 1.07 -9.15 13.07
CA MET A 5 0.15 -8.50 12.13
C MET A 5 -1.27 -9.03 12.26
N ASP A 6 -1.44 -10.35 12.32
CA ASP A 6 -2.78 -10.95 12.41
C ASP A 6 -3.46 -10.57 13.74
N TYR A 7 -2.69 -10.55 14.84
CA TYR A 7 -3.18 -10.07 16.14
C TYR A 7 -3.63 -8.61 16.09
N ARG A 8 -2.81 -7.73 15.50
CA ARG A 8 -3.14 -6.30 15.41
C ARG A 8 -4.34 -6.03 14.52
N LEU A 9 -4.46 -6.74 13.39
CA LEU A 9 -5.64 -6.70 12.53
C LEU A 9 -6.91 -7.01 13.34
N ILE A 10 -6.92 -8.13 14.05
CA ILE A 10 -8.08 -8.53 14.87
C ILE A 10 -8.36 -7.51 15.98
N TYR A 11 -7.32 -6.96 16.62
CA TYR A 11 -7.46 -5.95 17.66
C TYR A 11 -8.11 -4.67 17.11
N CYS A 12 -7.63 -4.14 15.99
CA CYS A 12 -8.20 -2.93 15.39
C CYS A 12 -9.66 -3.15 14.97
N LEU A 13 -9.97 -4.31 14.38
CA LEU A 13 -11.34 -4.68 14.01
C LEU A 13 -12.29 -4.77 15.22
N ARG A 14 -11.82 -5.28 16.36
CA ARG A 14 -12.62 -5.38 17.60
C ARG A 14 -12.86 -4.03 18.28
N ASN A 15 -11.92 -3.11 18.17
CA ASN A 15 -11.95 -1.82 18.88
C ASN A 15 -12.36 -0.64 17.99
N GLY A 16 -12.63 -0.86 16.71
CA GLY A 16 -12.97 0.21 15.76
C GLY A 16 -11.83 1.19 15.52
N LEU A 17 -10.58 0.71 15.61
CA LEU A 17 -9.39 1.52 15.35
C LEU A 17 -9.02 1.45 13.86
N PRO A 18 -8.33 2.48 13.33
CA PRO A 18 -7.74 2.39 12.00
C PRO A 18 -6.80 1.18 11.91
N LEU A 19 -6.76 0.55 10.74
CA LEU A 19 -5.81 -0.52 10.46
C LEU A 19 -4.41 0.08 10.31
N ASP A 20 -3.39 -0.67 10.71
CA ASP A 20 -1.99 -0.22 10.56
C ASP A 20 -1.54 -0.20 9.08
N MET A 21 -2.25 -0.94 8.22
CA MET A 21 -2.09 -0.94 6.77
C MET A 21 -3.48 -0.76 6.16
N ASP A 22 -3.65 0.28 5.34
CA ASP A 22 -4.94 0.63 4.76
C ASP A 22 -5.11 0.09 3.32
N VAL A 23 -6.20 0.49 2.66
CA VAL A 23 -6.50 0.04 1.29
C VAL A 23 -5.54 0.62 0.25
N TYR A 24 -4.96 1.79 0.51
CA TYR A 24 -4.05 2.47 -0.40
C TYR A 24 -2.66 1.84 -0.35
N ASP A 25 -2.20 1.45 0.85
CA ASP A 25 -0.98 0.66 1.02
C ASP A 25 -1.06 -0.65 0.21
N ALA A 26 -2.19 -1.36 0.33
CA ALA A 26 -2.43 -2.59 -0.40
C ALA A 26 -2.44 -2.37 -1.92
N ALA A 27 -3.04 -1.27 -2.40
CA ALA A 27 -3.08 -0.92 -3.82
C ALA A 27 -1.67 -0.60 -4.36
N GLU A 28 -0.89 0.16 -3.61
CA GLU A 28 0.48 0.53 -3.96
C GLU A 28 1.37 -0.71 -4.07
N TRP A 29 1.32 -1.63 -3.12
CA TRP A 29 2.12 -2.86 -3.20
C TRP A 29 1.65 -3.79 -4.32
N SER A 30 0.34 -3.88 -4.55
CA SER A 30 -0.21 -4.78 -5.57
C SER A 30 0.09 -4.29 -6.99
N CYS A 31 0.19 -2.99 -7.22
CA CYS A 31 0.46 -2.45 -8.56
C CYS A 31 1.89 -2.74 -9.04
N ILE A 32 2.84 -3.02 -8.13
CA ILE A 32 4.24 -3.29 -8.46
C ILE A 32 4.38 -4.46 -9.42
N THR A 33 3.58 -5.53 -9.26
CA THR A 33 3.64 -6.71 -10.15
C THR A 33 3.47 -6.30 -11.61
N GLU A 34 2.37 -5.62 -11.93
CA GLU A 34 2.07 -5.17 -13.30
C GLU A 34 3.08 -4.14 -13.80
N LEU A 35 3.41 -3.13 -12.98
CA LEU A 35 4.33 -2.07 -13.40
C LEU A 35 5.76 -2.59 -13.61
N SER A 36 6.17 -3.61 -12.86
CA SER A 36 7.47 -4.26 -13.06
C SER A 36 7.54 -5.02 -14.38
N GLU A 37 6.46 -5.70 -14.78
CA GLU A 37 6.35 -6.36 -16.08
C GLU A 37 6.43 -5.32 -17.22
N GLN A 38 5.65 -4.24 -17.10
CA GLN A 38 5.68 -3.14 -18.06
C GLN A 38 7.07 -2.50 -18.20
N SER A 39 7.76 -2.28 -17.07
CA SER A 39 9.14 -1.75 -17.06
C SER A 39 10.08 -2.66 -17.84
N VAL A 40 10.05 -3.97 -17.57
CA VAL A 40 10.90 -4.95 -18.25
C VAL A 40 10.62 -4.98 -19.76
N LEU A 41 9.35 -5.00 -20.16
CA LEU A 41 8.94 -4.98 -21.57
C LEU A 41 9.41 -3.72 -22.32
N GLN A 42 9.54 -2.59 -21.63
CA GLN A 42 10.00 -1.32 -22.18
C GLN A 42 11.53 -1.13 -22.09
N GLY A 43 12.28 -2.19 -21.77
CA GLY A 43 13.75 -2.12 -21.68
C GLY A 43 14.25 -1.70 -20.30
N SER A 44 13.53 -2.04 -19.24
CA SER A 44 13.83 -1.71 -17.83
C SER A 44 13.88 -0.21 -17.56
N ILE A 45 13.02 0.56 -18.23
CA ILE A 45 12.88 1.99 -17.96
C ILE A 45 12.06 2.24 -16.69
N PRO A 46 12.25 3.37 -15.99
CA PRO A 46 11.38 3.76 -14.88
C PRO A 46 9.93 3.95 -15.35
N VAL A 47 8.99 3.36 -14.59
CA VAL A 47 7.55 3.54 -14.78
C VAL A 47 6.98 4.22 -13.53
N ALA A 48 6.11 5.20 -13.71
CA ALA A 48 5.53 5.96 -12.60
C ALA A 48 4.53 5.12 -11.80
N ILE A 49 4.64 5.18 -10.47
CA ILE A 49 3.65 4.58 -9.56
C ILE A 49 2.44 5.53 -9.44
N PRO A 50 1.20 5.04 -9.60
CA PRO A 50 0.01 5.85 -9.43
C PRO A 50 -0.14 6.33 -7.98
N ASP A 51 -0.54 7.60 -7.80
CA ASP A 51 -0.98 8.10 -6.50
C ASP A 51 -2.42 7.65 -6.22
N PHE A 52 -2.57 6.57 -5.45
CA PHE A 52 -3.87 6.04 -5.06
C PHE A 52 -4.61 6.90 -4.02
N THR A 53 -3.88 7.77 -3.30
CA THR A 53 -4.43 8.65 -2.26
C THR A 53 -5.01 9.95 -2.84
N ARG A 54 -4.69 10.27 -4.09
CA ARG A 54 -5.09 11.51 -4.80
C ARG A 54 -4.67 12.78 -4.05
N GLY A 55 -3.45 12.80 -3.53
CA GLY A 55 -2.91 13.91 -2.76
C GLY A 55 -3.48 14.02 -1.35
N ALA A 56 -4.15 12.99 -0.83
CA ALA A 56 -4.45 12.89 0.60
C ALA A 56 -3.12 12.61 1.35
N ILE A 57 -2.34 13.67 1.54
CA ILE A 57 -1.15 13.65 2.38
C ILE A 57 -1.63 13.52 3.83
N TRP A 58 -1.03 12.58 4.57
CA TRP A 58 -1.25 12.36 5.99
C TRP A 58 -1.31 13.70 6.76
N PRO A 59 -2.32 13.95 7.61
CA PRO A 59 -2.44 15.22 8.34
C PRO A 59 -1.26 15.55 9.27
N ASP A 60 -0.39 14.58 9.57
CA ASP A 60 0.56 14.65 10.69
C ASP A 60 2.04 14.44 10.34
N ASN A 61 2.48 14.68 9.10
CA ASN A 61 3.92 14.70 8.81
C ASN A 61 4.35 16.04 8.19
N PRO A 62 5.22 16.83 8.84
CA PRO A 62 5.81 18.03 8.21
C PRO A 62 6.64 17.67 6.97
#